data_AF-A0A271M156-F1
#
_entry.id   AF-A0A271M156-F1
#
_cell.length_a   1.000
_cell.length_b   1.000
_cell.length_c   1.000
_cell.angle_alpha   90.00
_cell.angle_beta   90.00
_cell.angle_gamma   90.00
#
_symmetry.space_group_name_H-M   'P 1'
#
loop_
_entity.id
_entity.type
_entity.pdbx_description
1 polymer ?
#
loop_
_entity_poly.entity_id
_entity_poly.type
_entity_poly.pdbx_seq_one_letter_code
_entity_poly.pdbx_strand_id
1 'polypeptide(L)'
;MQFQSGQTHQNMQTGAVPQQLNHGGHEVMDVHEVLSGSIGAMNQYTMLRQYVKDQELLGILDRQYQFMQQEYNTTVDCFRSGQDPAVPTQSYEMTQDNDFIYGLTPTQPKKPIQSISEITDENVSGLMLGAVKASAATKAMAACEVTNPVVRRVLADSVPNCIEMAYELSIYQNKHHYYQVPQFSQQDMQQMVQEFAPAQGNPTAH
;
A
#
# COMPACT_ATOMS: atom_id res chain seq x y z
N MET A 1 15.05 5.47 -14.39
CA MET A 1 16.51 5.37 -14.62
C MET A 1 16.81 3.93 -15.02
N GLN A 2 17.51 3.71 -16.14
CA GLN A 2 18.09 2.40 -16.46
C GLN A 2 19.34 2.21 -15.59
N PHE A 3 19.38 1.17 -14.76
CA PHE A 3 20.58 0.82 -14.01
C PHE A 3 21.57 0.17 -14.97
N GLN A 4 22.78 0.72 -15.08
CA GLN A 4 23.82 0.13 -15.92
C GLN A 4 24.20 -1.25 -15.35
N SER A 5 23.96 -2.29 -16.14
CA SER A 5 24.48 -3.63 -15.90
C SER A 5 26.02 -3.56 -15.89
N GLY A 6 26.64 -3.53 -14.70
CA GLY A 6 28.11 -3.50 -14.58
C GLY A 6 28.67 -2.74 -13.38
N GLN A 7 27.87 -2.06 -12.55
CA GLN A 7 28.39 -1.50 -11.30
C GLN A 7 28.68 -2.63 -10.29
N THR A 8 29.96 -2.97 -10.14
CA THR A 8 30.42 -3.80 -9.02
C THR A 8 30.30 -2.99 -7.73
N HIS A 9 29.39 -3.42 -6.86
CA HIS A 9 29.25 -2.88 -5.52
C HIS A 9 30.50 -3.22 -4.70
N GLN A 10 30.93 -2.31 -3.82
CA GLN A 10 32.15 -2.48 -3.03
C GLN A 10 31.81 -2.62 -1.55
N ASN A 11 32.35 -3.66 -0.92
CA ASN A 11 32.46 -3.79 0.51
C ASN A 11 33.86 -3.36 0.94
N MET A 12 33.95 -2.46 1.91
CA MET A 12 35.23 -1.89 2.37
C MET A 12 36.19 -2.93 2.98
N GLN A 13 35.69 -4.10 3.39
CA GLN A 13 36.47 -5.17 4.02
C GLN A 13 36.74 -6.34 3.05
N THR A 14 35.76 -6.70 2.22
CA THR A 14 35.84 -7.90 1.37
C THR A 14 36.03 -7.61 -0.12
N GLY A 15 36.03 -6.34 -0.53
CA GLY A 15 36.22 -5.93 -1.92
C GLY A 15 34.93 -5.99 -2.74
N ALA A 16 34.97 -6.53 -3.94
CA ALA A 16 33.81 -6.58 -4.82
C ALA A 16 32.69 -7.48 -4.24
N VAL A 17 31.46 -6.96 -4.24
CA VAL A 17 30.26 -7.67 -3.79
C VAL A 17 29.60 -8.34 -4.99
N PRO A 18 29.38 -9.67 -4.96
CA PRO A 18 28.58 -10.34 -5.98
C PRO A 18 27.19 -9.74 -6.07
N GLN A 19 26.63 -9.62 -7.27
CA GLN A 19 25.32 -8.99 -7.46
C GLN A 19 24.23 -9.57 -6.55
N GLN A 20 24.18 -10.90 -6.40
CA GLN A 20 23.18 -11.58 -5.60
C GLN A 20 23.29 -11.30 -4.10
N LEU A 21 24.45 -10.80 -3.66
CA LEU A 21 24.73 -10.42 -2.27
C LEU A 21 24.76 -8.90 -2.10
N ASN A 22 24.33 -8.14 -3.12
CA ASN A 22 24.24 -6.69 -3.05
C ASN A 22 23.00 -6.25 -2.25
N HIS A 23 23.04 -6.56 -0.96
CA HIS A 23 22.03 -6.23 0.03
C HIS A 23 22.72 -5.86 1.34
N GLY A 24 22.30 -4.75 1.95
CA GLY A 24 22.70 -4.36 3.29
C GLY A 24 22.04 -5.26 4.34
N GLY A 25 22.65 -5.39 5.51
CA GLY A 25 22.06 -6.18 6.61
C GLY A 25 20.69 -5.64 7.04
N HIS A 26 20.54 -4.32 7.11
CA HIS A 26 19.26 -3.65 7.39
C HIS A 26 18.20 -3.96 6.33
N GLU A 27 18.55 -3.80 5.06
CA GLU A 27 17.68 -4.12 3.93
C GLU A 27 17.16 -5.55 3.97
N VAL A 28 18.01 -6.54 4.29
CA VAL A 28 17.56 -7.93 4.36
C VAL A 28 16.47 -8.11 5.41
N MET A 29 16.57 -7.41 6.55
CA MET A 29 15.55 -7.44 7.60
C MET A 29 14.28 -6.72 7.17
N ASP A 30 14.39 -5.50 6.63
CA ASP A 30 13.24 -4.72 6.16
C ASP A 30 12.45 -5.46 5.07
N VAL A 31 13.15 -5.99 4.06
CA VAL A 31 12.50 -6.69 2.96
C VAL A 31 11.90 -8.01 3.44
N HIS A 32 12.52 -8.68 4.41
CA HIS A 32 11.93 -9.84 5.08
C HIS A 32 10.62 -9.46 5.79
N GLU A 33 10.57 -8.33 6.50
CA GLU A 33 9.35 -7.83 7.14
C GLU A 33 8.27 -7.43 6.12
N VAL A 34 8.65 -6.77 5.03
CA VAL A 34 7.72 -6.42 3.93
C VAL A 34 7.11 -7.67 3.29
N LEU A 35 7.94 -8.67 2.95
CA LEU A 35 7.47 -9.92 2.35
C LEU A 35 6.59 -10.72 3.32
N SER A 36 6.99 -10.78 4.59
CA SER A 36 6.19 -11.45 5.65
C SER A 36 4.85 -10.74 5.86
N GLY A 37 4.84 -9.40 5.87
CA GLY A 37 3.63 -8.59 5.94
C GLY A 37 2.71 -8.80 4.73
N SER A 38 3.28 -8.92 3.53
CA SER A 38 2.53 -9.21 2.29
C SER A 38 1.86 -10.58 2.34
N ILE A 39 2.57 -11.61 2.84
CA ILE A 39 1.99 -12.93 3.11
C ILE A 39 0.86 -12.82 4.15
N GLY A 40 1.08 -12.06 5.23
CA GLY A 40 0.07 -11.81 6.26
C GLY A 40 -1.21 -11.19 5.69
N ALA A 41 -1.08 -10.15 4.86
CA ALA A 41 -2.20 -9.49 4.19
C ALA A 41 -2.96 -10.47 3.27
N MET A 42 -2.25 -11.20 2.41
CA MET A 42 -2.88 -12.19 1.52
C MET A 42 -3.57 -13.32 2.31
N ASN A 43 -2.96 -13.83 3.38
CA ASN A 43 -3.59 -14.82 4.25
C ASN A 43 -4.86 -14.27 4.92
N GLN A 44 -4.83 -13.01 5.35
CA GLN A 44 -6.00 -12.34 5.90
C GLN A 44 -7.14 -12.24 4.87
N TYR A 45 -6.84 -11.91 3.61
CA TYR A 45 -7.83 -11.90 2.53
C TYR A 45 -8.45 -13.29 2.32
N THR A 46 -7.61 -14.34 2.25
CA THR A 46 -8.06 -15.73 2.12
C THR A 46 -8.98 -16.15 3.27
N MET A 47 -8.61 -15.83 4.51
CA MET A 47 -9.43 -16.16 5.69
C MET A 47 -10.77 -15.42 5.69
N LEU A 48 -10.76 -14.14 5.30
CA LEU A 48 -11.93 -13.27 5.34
C LEU A 48 -12.92 -13.55 4.22
N ARG A 49 -12.46 -14.08 3.07
CA ARG A 49 -13.28 -14.31 1.88
C ARG A 49 -14.58 -15.07 2.16
N GLN A 50 -14.57 -16.04 3.08
CA GLN A 50 -15.75 -16.84 3.43
C GLN A 50 -16.86 -16.04 4.14
N TYR A 51 -16.54 -14.86 4.68
CA TYR A 51 -17.48 -14.00 5.40
C TYR A 51 -18.04 -12.86 4.55
N VAL A 52 -17.56 -12.70 3.31
CA VAL A 52 -18.05 -11.69 2.38
C VAL A 52 -19.39 -12.13 1.81
N LYS A 53 -20.41 -11.30 1.99
CA LYS A 53 -21.77 -11.51 1.46
C LYS A 53 -22.02 -10.59 0.27
N ASP A 54 -21.48 -9.39 0.32
CA ASP A 54 -21.61 -8.40 -0.73
C ASP A 54 -20.74 -8.74 -1.96
N GLN A 55 -21.35 -8.74 -3.14
CA GLN A 55 -20.65 -9.15 -4.37
C GLN A 55 -19.65 -8.11 -4.88
N GLU A 56 -19.88 -6.83 -4.60
CA GLU A 56 -18.93 -5.76 -4.93
C GLU A 56 -17.66 -5.90 -4.08
N LEU A 57 -17.82 -6.13 -2.77
CA LEU A 57 -16.68 -6.40 -1.88
C LEU A 57 -15.93 -7.67 -2.27
N LEU A 58 -16.64 -8.73 -2.67
CA LEU A 58 -16.01 -9.97 -3.12
C LEU A 58 -15.16 -9.73 -4.37
N GLY A 59 -15.67 -8.94 -5.31
CA GLY A 59 -14.94 -8.53 -6.51
C GLY A 59 -13.69 -7.72 -6.19
N ILE A 60 -13.78 -6.76 -5.26
CA ILE A 60 -12.61 -5.99 -4.78
C ILE A 60 -11.59 -6.94 -4.15
N LEU A 61 -12.02 -7.82 -3.25
CA LEU A 61 -11.15 -8.79 -2.56
C LEU A 61 -10.38 -9.65 -3.55
N ASP A 62 -11.07 -10.27 -4.52
CA ASP A 62 -10.45 -11.19 -5.46
C ASP A 62 -9.43 -10.47 -6.37
N ARG A 63 -9.74 -9.25 -6.85
CA ARG A 63 -8.79 -8.45 -7.67
C ARG A 63 -7.58 -7.99 -6.88
N GLN A 64 -7.79 -7.42 -5.69
CA GLN A 64 -6.69 -6.97 -4.84
C GLN A 64 -5.79 -8.13 -4.43
N TYR A 65 -6.35 -9.30 -4.11
CA TYR A 65 -5.59 -10.51 -3.83
C TYR A 65 -4.67 -10.90 -4.99
N GLN A 66 -5.22 -10.99 -6.21
CA GLN A 66 -4.44 -11.34 -7.41
C GLN A 66 -3.32 -10.34 -7.67
N PHE A 67 -3.61 -9.04 -7.52
CA PHE A 67 -2.62 -7.99 -7.70
C PHE A 67 -1.50 -8.07 -6.65
N MET A 68 -1.85 -8.22 -5.37
CA MET A 68 -0.89 -8.41 -4.29
C MET A 68 0.00 -9.65 -4.51
N GLN A 69 -0.57 -10.74 -5.03
CA GLN A 69 0.19 -11.95 -5.34
C GLN A 69 1.23 -11.72 -6.45
N GLN A 70 0.87 -11.01 -7.52
CA GLN A 70 1.80 -10.67 -8.60
C GLN A 70 2.93 -9.78 -8.07
N GLU A 71 2.60 -8.73 -7.33
CA GLU A 71 3.58 -7.80 -6.74
C GLU A 71 4.52 -8.50 -5.74
N TYR A 72 3.99 -9.40 -4.91
CA TYR A 72 4.78 -10.25 -4.02
C TYR A 72 5.80 -11.08 -4.83
N ASN A 73 5.38 -11.72 -5.91
CA ASN A 73 6.26 -12.51 -6.76
C ASN A 73 7.35 -11.64 -7.42
N THR A 74 6.99 -10.46 -7.91
CA THR A 74 7.95 -9.46 -8.45
C THR A 74 8.98 -9.07 -7.40
N THR A 75 8.55 -8.82 -6.16
CA THR A 75 9.46 -8.45 -5.05
C THR A 75 10.38 -9.60 -4.68
N VAL A 76 9.86 -10.84 -4.62
CA VAL A 76 10.67 -12.04 -4.36
C VAL A 76 11.74 -12.25 -5.44
N ASP A 77 11.39 -12.04 -6.71
CA ASP A 77 12.30 -12.22 -7.83
C ASP A 77 13.49 -11.25 -7.77
N CYS A 78 13.22 -9.94 -7.62
CA CYS A 78 14.29 -8.95 -7.54
C CYS A 78 15.10 -9.05 -6.25
N PHE A 79 14.47 -9.42 -5.12
CA PHE A 79 15.17 -9.61 -3.86
C PHE A 79 16.11 -10.82 -3.89
N ARG A 80 15.74 -11.91 -4.57
CA ARG A 80 16.59 -13.10 -4.71
C ARG A 80 17.74 -12.93 -5.69
N SER A 81 17.51 -12.17 -6.76
CA SER A 81 18.47 -12.01 -7.85
C SER A 81 19.37 -10.78 -7.68
N GLY A 82 18.91 -9.77 -6.94
CA GLY A 82 19.52 -8.45 -6.88
C GLY A 82 19.43 -7.68 -8.21
N GLN A 83 18.57 -8.11 -9.14
CA GLN A 83 18.44 -7.63 -10.52
C GLN A 83 17.00 -7.24 -10.84
N ASP A 84 16.80 -6.57 -11.98
CA ASP A 84 15.48 -6.23 -12.50
C ASP A 84 14.57 -7.49 -12.54
N PRO A 85 13.33 -7.40 -12.01
CA PRO A 85 12.43 -8.54 -11.99
C PRO A 85 11.95 -8.87 -13.41
N ALA A 86 11.67 -10.14 -13.67
CA ALA A 86 11.14 -10.60 -14.97
C ALA A 86 9.78 -9.97 -15.30
N VAL A 87 8.97 -9.71 -14.26
CA VAL A 87 7.69 -9.01 -14.36
C VAL A 87 7.84 -7.64 -13.68
N PRO A 88 7.77 -6.53 -14.44
CA PRO A 88 7.86 -5.21 -13.86
C PRO A 88 6.66 -4.91 -12.96
N THR A 89 6.83 -3.95 -12.05
CA THR A 89 5.73 -3.40 -11.26
C THR A 89 4.61 -2.91 -12.17
N GLN A 90 3.37 -3.16 -11.76
CA GLN A 90 2.17 -2.76 -12.49
C GLN A 90 1.47 -1.64 -11.74
N SER A 91 0.49 -1.01 -12.39
CA SER A 91 -0.43 -0.06 -11.76
C SER A 91 -1.72 -0.78 -11.37
N TYR A 92 -2.16 -0.62 -10.12
CA TYR A 92 -3.46 -1.12 -9.69
C TYR A 92 -4.55 -0.19 -10.19
N GLU A 93 -5.43 -0.71 -11.05
CA GLU A 93 -6.56 0.02 -11.59
C GLU A 93 -7.84 -0.37 -10.83
N MET A 94 -8.26 0.46 -9.89
CA MET A 94 -9.51 0.23 -9.15
C MET A 94 -10.73 0.33 -10.09
N THR A 95 -11.82 -0.37 -9.74
CA THR A 95 -13.07 -0.30 -10.53
C THR A 95 -14.15 0.55 -9.87
N GLN A 96 -13.88 1.10 -8.70
CA GLN A 96 -14.80 2.03 -8.03
C GLN A 96 -14.73 3.40 -8.71
N ASP A 97 -15.85 4.11 -8.73
CA ASP A 97 -15.86 5.55 -9.00
C ASP A 97 -15.09 6.30 -7.91
N ASN A 98 -14.72 7.55 -8.16
CA ASN A 98 -13.91 8.38 -7.25
C ASN A 98 -14.72 9.35 -6.38
N ASP A 99 -16.00 9.03 -6.13
CA ASP A 99 -16.93 9.89 -5.40
C ASP A 99 -17.11 9.46 -3.93
N PHE A 100 -17.20 10.46 -3.04
CA PHE A 100 -17.57 10.29 -1.63
C PHE A 100 -18.94 10.90 -1.33
N ILE A 101 -19.72 10.18 -0.54
CA ILE A 101 -20.92 10.66 0.15
C ILE A 101 -20.48 11.34 1.45
N TYR A 102 -20.69 12.66 1.50
CA TYR A 102 -20.43 13.47 2.68
C TYR A 102 -21.63 13.52 3.62
N GLY A 103 -21.35 13.62 4.92
CA GLY A 103 -22.35 13.79 5.97
C GLY A 103 -22.32 12.68 7.00
N LEU A 104 -23.16 12.85 8.03
CA LEU A 104 -23.33 11.91 9.13
C LEU A 104 -24.80 11.47 9.22
N THR A 105 -24.99 10.20 9.51
CA THR A 105 -26.25 9.58 9.92
C THR A 105 -26.03 8.95 11.30
N PRO A 106 -27.00 9.06 12.23
CA PRO A 106 -26.86 8.46 13.55
C PRO A 106 -26.64 6.93 13.47
N THR A 107 -25.56 6.44 14.05
CA THR A 107 -25.27 5.00 14.16
C THR A 107 -25.16 4.57 15.62
N GLN A 108 -25.42 3.30 15.91
CA GLN A 108 -25.09 2.73 17.20
C GLN A 108 -23.56 2.73 17.42
N PRO A 109 -23.08 2.87 18.66
CA PRO A 109 -21.65 2.76 18.95
C PRO A 109 -21.09 1.40 18.48
N LYS A 110 -19.97 1.45 17.75
CA LYS A 110 -19.26 0.25 17.29
C LYS A 110 -18.49 -0.39 18.45
N LYS A 111 -18.46 -1.72 18.49
CA LYS A 111 -17.71 -2.52 19.48
C LYS A 111 -17.05 -3.72 18.80
N PRO A 112 -15.99 -4.31 19.39
CA PRO A 112 -15.43 -5.56 18.88
C PRO A 112 -16.47 -6.67 18.85
N ILE A 113 -16.40 -7.52 17.82
CA ILE A 113 -17.20 -8.76 17.74
C ILE A 113 -16.84 -9.70 18.90
N GLN A 114 -17.82 -10.44 19.42
CA GLN A 114 -17.57 -11.45 20.46
C GLN A 114 -17.44 -12.87 19.89
N SER A 115 -17.92 -13.08 18.67
CA SER A 115 -17.92 -14.36 17.98
C SER A 115 -17.74 -14.20 16.47
N ILE A 116 -17.25 -15.24 15.79
CA ILE A 116 -17.06 -15.25 14.34
C ILE A 116 -18.38 -15.04 13.58
N SER A 117 -19.51 -15.48 14.15
CA SER A 117 -20.83 -15.29 13.54
C SER A 117 -21.27 -13.82 13.44
N GLU A 118 -20.61 -12.91 14.15
CA GLU A 118 -20.87 -11.46 14.09
C GLU A 118 -20.10 -10.75 12.97
N ILE A 119 -19.20 -11.44 12.23
CA ILE A 119 -18.45 -10.82 11.13
C ILE A 119 -19.42 -10.36 10.03
N THR A 120 -19.27 -9.10 9.64
CA THR A 120 -19.99 -8.45 8.55
C THR A 120 -19.05 -7.97 7.45
N ASP A 121 -19.59 -7.56 6.30
CA ASP A 121 -18.83 -6.92 5.22
C ASP A 121 -18.14 -5.61 5.68
N GLU A 122 -18.71 -4.89 6.66
CA GLU A 122 -18.04 -3.76 7.32
C GLU A 122 -16.78 -4.22 8.05
N ASN A 123 -16.82 -5.33 8.79
CA ASN A 123 -15.64 -5.86 9.46
C ASN A 123 -14.60 -6.35 8.45
N VAL A 124 -15.03 -7.07 7.42
CA VAL A 124 -14.13 -7.60 6.38
C VAL A 124 -13.44 -6.45 5.64
N SER A 125 -14.20 -5.50 5.10
CA SER A 125 -13.64 -4.35 4.39
C SER A 125 -12.75 -3.49 5.29
N GLY A 126 -13.08 -3.34 6.59
CA GLY A 126 -12.25 -2.64 7.57
C GLY A 126 -10.90 -3.32 7.81
N LEU A 127 -10.91 -4.65 7.92
CA LEU A 127 -9.71 -5.46 8.08
C LEU A 127 -8.83 -5.45 6.82
N MET A 128 -9.45 -5.56 5.63
CA MET A 128 -8.76 -5.41 4.34
C MET A 128 -8.09 -4.05 4.21
N LEU A 129 -8.81 -2.98 4.56
CA LEU A 129 -8.31 -1.60 4.52
C LEU A 129 -7.11 -1.41 5.44
N GLY A 130 -7.17 -1.98 6.65
CA GLY A 130 -6.04 -1.97 7.58
C GLY A 130 -4.79 -2.65 7.02
N ALA A 131 -4.95 -3.81 6.38
CA ALA A 131 -3.85 -4.57 5.79
C ALA A 131 -3.12 -3.82 4.66
N VAL A 132 -3.87 -3.19 3.74
CA VAL A 132 -3.26 -2.44 2.62
C VAL A 132 -2.64 -1.12 3.08
N LYS A 133 -3.20 -0.45 4.10
CA LYS A 133 -2.58 0.72 4.73
C LYS A 133 -1.26 0.37 5.42
N ALA A 134 -1.23 -0.74 6.17
CA ALA A 134 -0.01 -1.23 6.79
C ALA A 134 1.05 -1.56 5.73
N SER A 135 0.64 -2.24 4.65
CA SER A 135 1.53 -2.55 3.52
C SER A 135 2.13 -1.30 2.88
N ALA A 136 1.32 -0.25 2.65
CA ALA A 136 1.80 1.04 2.12
C ALA A 136 2.87 1.67 3.04
N ALA A 137 2.59 1.72 4.35
CA ALA A 137 3.47 2.33 5.34
C ALA A 137 4.82 1.58 5.44
N THR A 138 4.79 0.26 5.59
CA THR A 138 6.02 -0.55 5.71
C THR A 138 6.86 -0.50 4.44
N LYS A 139 6.24 -0.57 3.25
CA LYS A 139 6.96 -0.44 1.97
C LYS A 139 7.61 0.94 1.82
N ALA A 140 6.88 2.01 2.14
CA ALA A 140 7.40 3.37 2.07
C ALA A 140 8.57 3.58 3.04
N MET A 141 8.47 3.06 4.26
CA MET A 141 9.53 3.11 5.27
C MET A 141 10.79 2.38 4.79
N ALA A 142 10.66 1.11 4.38
CA ALA A 142 11.78 0.30 3.89
C ALA A 142 12.45 0.92 2.64
N ALA A 143 11.66 1.43 1.69
CA ALA A 143 12.19 2.01 0.45
C ALA A 143 13.09 3.25 0.66
N CYS A 144 13.07 3.87 1.84
CA CYS A 144 13.97 4.98 2.16
C CYS A 144 15.44 4.54 2.30
N GLU A 145 15.70 3.30 2.74
CA GLU A 145 17.05 2.85 3.12
C GLU A 145 17.46 1.47 2.59
N VAL A 146 16.60 0.83 1.79
CA VAL A 146 16.96 -0.33 0.98
C VAL A 146 18.13 0.01 0.06
N THR A 147 19.23 -0.72 0.20
CA THR A 147 20.50 -0.40 -0.45
C THR A 147 20.58 -0.92 -1.88
N ASN A 148 19.91 -2.04 -2.18
CA ASN A 148 19.78 -2.51 -3.55
C ASN A 148 18.84 -1.58 -4.34
N PRO A 149 19.32 -0.91 -5.40
CA PRO A 149 18.54 0.10 -6.10
C PRO A 149 17.31 -0.48 -6.83
N VAL A 150 17.36 -1.75 -7.25
CA VAL A 150 16.23 -2.41 -7.91
C VAL A 150 15.15 -2.74 -6.89
N VAL A 151 15.50 -3.39 -5.78
CA VAL A 151 14.54 -3.72 -4.71
C VAL A 151 13.92 -2.43 -4.18
N ARG A 152 14.74 -1.40 -3.94
CA ARG A 152 14.29 -0.07 -3.52
C ARG A 152 13.22 0.49 -4.46
N ARG A 153 13.46 0.43 -5.77
CA ARG A 153 12.51 0.92 -6.79
C ARG A 153 11.22 0.10 -6.78
N VAL A 154 11.32 -1.23 -6.76
CA VAL A 154 10.14 -2.11 -6.73
C VAL A 154 9.25 -1.81 -5.53
N LEU A 155 9.84 -1.61 -4.34
CA LEU A 155 9.08 -1.23 -3.14
C LEU A 155 8.45 0.15 -3.27
N ALA A 156 9.21 1.15 -3.75
CA ALA A 156 8.71 2.51 -3.94
C ALA A 156 7.54 2.57 -4.95
N ASP A 157 7.70 1.90 -6.09
CA ASP A 157 6.69 1.85 -7.16
C ASP A 157 5.43 1.08 -6.74
N SER A 158 5.53 0.24 -5.71
CA SER A 158 4.40 -0.52 -5.15
C SER A 158 3.56 0.28 -4.14
N VAL A 159 4.09 1.40 -3.61
CA VAL A 159 3.37 2.23 -2.62
C VAL A 159 2.09 2.85 -3.21
N PRO A 160 2.11 3.48 -4.40
CA PRO A 160 0.89 4.00 -5.02
C PRO A 160 -0.21 2.94 -5.17
N ASN A 161 0.14 1.71 -5.53
CA ASN A 161 -0.84 0.63 -5.66
C ASN A 161 -1.55 0.31 -4.35
N CYS A 162 -0.82 0.32 -3.23
CA CYS A 162 -1.42 0.13 -1.91
C CYS A 162 -2.34 1.28 -1.53
N ILE A 163 -2.02 2.51 -1.96
CA ILE A 163 -2.86 3.69 -1.77
C ILE A 163 -4.15 3.57 -2.58
N GLU A 164 -4.08 3.17 -3.85
CA GLU A 164 -5.27 2.94 -4.70
C GLU A 164 -6.17 1.82 -4.13
N MET A 165 -5.59 0.70 -3.70
CA MET A 165 -6.36 -0.38 -3.04
C MET A 165 -7.05 0.10 -1.74
N ALA A 166 -6.36 0.92 -0.95
CA ALA A 166 -6.93 1.53 0.26
C ALA A 166 -8.05 2.53 -0.08
N TYR A 167 -7.87 3.31 -1.14
CA TYR A 167 -8.85 4.29 -1.61
C TYR A 167 -10.12 3.60 -2.11
N GLU A 168 -9.99 2.54 -2.92
CA GLU A 168 -11.09 1.71 -3.40
C GLU A 168 -11.94 1.16 -2.23
N LEU A 169 -11.29 0.61 -1.20
CA LEU A 169 -11.97 0.11 0.00
C LEU A 169 -12.64 1.22 0.81
N SER A 170 -12.04 2.42 0.85
CA SER A 170 -12.63 3.57 1.55
C SER A 170 -13.89 4.08 0.85
N ILE A 171 -13.92 4.08 -0.49
CA ILE A 171 -15.11 4.40 -1.29
C ILE A 171 -16.20 3.35 -1.06
N TYR A 172 -15.85 2.07 -1.12
CA TYR A 172 -16.79 0.98 -0.83
C TYR A 172 -17.43 1.15 0.55
N GLN A 173 -16.62 1.38 1.60
CA GLN A 173 -17.12 1.60 2.95
C GLN A 173 -17.98 2.86 3.07
N ASN A 174 -17.64 3.91 2.31
CA ASN A 174 -18.38 5.16 2.33
C ASN A 174 -19.76 5.02 1.65
N LYS A 175 -19.85 4.33 0.50
CA LYS A 175 -21.12 3.99 -0.17
C LYS A 175 -22.06 3.20 0.74
N HIS A 176 -21.52 2.34 1.59
CA HIS A 176 -22.27 1.54 2.57
C HIS A 176 -22.49 2.25 3.93
N HIS A 177 -22.05 3.50 4.08
CA HIS A 177 -22.10 4.28 5.32
C HIS A 177 -21.33 3.69 6.51
N TYR A 178 -20.45 2.72 6.26
CA TYR A 178 -19.51 2.19 7.25
C TYR A 178 -18.44 3.23 7.62
N TYR A 179 -18.02 4.03 6.63
CA TYR A 179 -17.08 5.14 6.78
C TYR A 179 -17.74 6.46 6.40
N GLN A 180 -18.17 7.23 7.41
CA GLN A 180 -18.88 8.49 7.21
C GLN A 180 -17.91 9.67 7.30
N VAL A 181 -18.02 10.59 6.34
CA VAL A 181 -17.07 11.71 6.18
C VAL A 181 -17.84 13.02 6.40
N PRO A 182 -17.76 13.63 7.59
CA PRO A 182 -18.34 14.95 7.82
C PRO A 182 -17.55 16.02 7.05
N GLN A 183 -18.22 17.11 6.73
CA GLN A 183 -17.58 18.31 6.19
C GLN A 183 -17.59 19.42 7.24
N PHE A 184 -16.62 20.33 7.14
CA PHE A 184 -16.70 21.61 7.81
C PHE A 184 -17.86 22.45 7.26
N SER A 185 -18.21 23.52 7.98
CA SER A 185 -19.10 24.54 7.42
C SER A 185 -18.49 25.12 6.15
N GLN A 186 -19.32 25.61 5.22
CA GLN A 186 -18.82 26.18 3.97
C GLN A 186 -17.82 27.32 4.22
N GLN A 187 -18.08 28.16 5.23
CA GLN A 187 -17.22 29.27 5.60
C GLN A 187 -15.84 28.79 6.09
N ASP A 188 -15.82 27.85 7.05
CA ASP A 188 -14.55 27.33 7.59
C ASP A 188 -13.74 26.61 6.51
N MET A 189 -14.42 25.83 5.65
CA MET A 189 -13.77 25.13 4.54
C MET A 189 -13.14 26.10 3.53
N GLN A 190 -13.85 27.15 3.13
CA GLN A 190 -13.32 28.16 2.21
C GLN A 190 -12.13 28.90 2.80
N GLN A 191 -12.20 29.26 4.09
CA GLN A 191 -11.09 29.91 4.78
C GLN A 191 -9.84 29.02 4.76
N MET A 192 -9.96 27.75 5.17
CA MET A 192 -8.82 26.82 5.22
C MET A 192 -8.21 26.52 3.85
N VAL A 193 -9.04 26.32 2.82
CA VAL A 193 -8.54 26.03 1.46
C VAL A 193 -7.75 27.20 0.88
N GLN A 194 -8.09 28.44 1.28
CA GLN A 194 -7.42 29.66 0.82
C GLN A 194 -6.17 30.01 1.65
N GLU A 195 -5.81 29.23 2.67
CA GLU A 195 -4.60 29.47 3.49
C GLU A 195 -3.30 29.20 2.73
N PHE A 196 -3.34 28.40 1.66
CA PHE A 196 -2.17 28.06 0.85
C PHE A 196 -2.17 28.81 -0.48
N ALA A 197 -1.04 29.41 -0.83
CA ALA A 197 -0.81 30.05 -2.13
C ALA A 197 0.43 29.45 -2.81
N PRO A 198 0.51 29.46 -4.16
CA PRO A 198 1.71 29.03 -4.86
C PRO A 198 2.94 29.82 -4.40
N ALA A 199 4.05 29.12 -4.12
CA ALA A 199 5.32 29.77 -3.83
C ALA A 199 5.77 30.59 -5.05
N GLN A 200 6.11 31.87 -4.84
CA GLN A 200 6.60 32.76 -5.89
C GLN A 200 8.11 32.97 -5.79
N GLY A 201 8.77 33.06 -6.96
CA GLY A 201 10.20 33.29 -7.07
C GLY A 201 11.04 32.01 -6.95
N ASN A 202 12.25 32.05 -7.52
CA ASN A 202 13.27 31.04 -7.27
C ASN A 202 14.09 31.47 -6.06
N PRO A 203 14.46 30.55 -5.14
CA PRO A 203 15.42 30.88 -4.08
C PRO A 203 16.70 31.40 -4.74
N THR A 204 17.11 32.64 -4.43
CA THR A 204 18.39 33.16 -4.89
C THR A 204 19.51 32.37 -4.23
N ALA A 205 20.35 31.72 -5.02
CA ALA A 205 21.57 31.10 -4.53
C ALA A 205 22.52 32.19 -4.00
N HIS A 206 22.95 32.07 -2.74
CA HIS A 206 24.06 32.83 -2.17
C HIS A 206 25.32 31.97 -2.16
#